data_AF-A0A7W7Y9J8-F1
#
_entry.id   AF-A0A7W7Y9J8-F1
#
_cell.length_a   1.000
_cell.length_b   1.000
_cell.length_c   1.000
_cell.angle_alpha   90.00
_cell.angle_beta   90.00
_cell.angle_gamma   90.00
#
_symmetry.space_group_name_H-M   'P 1'
#
loop_
_entity.id
_entity.type
_entity.pdbx_description
1 polymer ?
#
loop_
_entity_poly.entity_id
_entity_poly.type
_entity_poly.pdbx_seq_one_letter_code
_entity_poly.pdbx_strand_id
1 'polypeptide(L)'
;MKIHGQLRRSIEADHSKQTAQIIDQTLLPHHVEWRELSTLEDAAEAIKVMRVRGAPLIGATAAYGMFFGLRADASDAGLHQAYDVLHATRPTAVNLRWALDRMKRTVEPLSPEKRAEAAWEEALAICEEDVKTNHAIGRHALELFREIQARKSDPDAPLNVMTHCNAGWLATVDWGTAISPIYQAHDAGLKVHVWVSETRPRGQGASLTAFELKEHGVPYTLIVDNNAGHLLQRGLVDVVIVGTDRVTAHGDVANKIGTYLKALAAKAHDVPFYVATPVSTIDWTIADGVRDIPIEQRSSREVTHMPGLTDQGNREEVLITPEGTQARNDGFDVTPAALVTALVTEHGAYPATAAALQELQAKL
;
A
#
# COMPACT_ATOMS: atom_id res chain seq x y z
N MET A 1 7.61 4.15 11.97
CA MET A 1 8.94 3.70 11.47
C MET A 1 10.02 4.77 11.63
N LYS A 2 11.32 4.45 11.52
CA LYS A 2 12.41 5.45 11.72
C LYS A 2 12.78 6.17 10.43
N ILE A 3 12.87 7.50 10.46
CA ILE A 3 13.60 8.31 9.48
C ILE A 3 14.68 9.08 10.21
N HIS A 4 15.94 8.93 9.80
CA HIS A 4 17.08 9.60 10.45
C HIS A 4 17.10 9.39 11.98
N GLY A 5 16.69 8.19 12.42
CA GLY A 5 16.65 7.81 13.84
C GLY A 5 15.40 8.22 14.61
N GLN A 6 14.50 9.03 14.05
CA GLN A 6 13.26 9.46 14.70
C GLN A 6 12.07 8.60 14.26
N LEU A 7 11.27 8.12 15.22
CA LEU A 7 10.01 7.43 14.93
C LEU A 7 9.02 8.43 14.33
N ARG A 8 8.51 8.10 13.14
CA ARG A 8 7.53 8.86 12.39
C ARG A 8 6.47 7.93 11.79
N ARG A 9 5.28 8.47 11.53
CA ARG A 9 4.23 7.88 10.70
C ARG A 9 4.15 8.62 9.37
N SER A 10 3.59 8.00 8.33
CA SER A 10 3.47 8.65 7.01
C SER A 10 2.52 9.84 7.02
N ILE A 11 1.56 9.83 7.96
CA ILE A 11 0.65 10.91 8.30
C ILE A 11 0.54 11.04 9.83
N GLU A 12 0.66 12.25 10.34
CA GLU A 12 0.65 12.56 11.78
C GLU A 12 -0.25 13.75 12.07
N ALA A 13 -1.09 13.65 13.12
CA ALA A 13 -1.90 14.77 13.57
C ALA A 13 -1.06 15.77 14.39
N ASP A 14 -1.26 17.06 14.15
CA ASP A 14 -0.90 18.14 15.06
C ASP A 14 -2.16 18.56 15.81
N HIS A 15 -2.31 18.06 17.05
CA HIS A 15 -3.46 18.34 17.90
C HIS A 15 -3.58 19.82 18.31
N SER A 16 -2.48 20.57 18.32
CA SER A 16 -2.50 21.97 18.76
C SER A 16 -3.12 22.89 17.71
N LYS A 17 -2.94 22.55 16.43
CA LYS A 17 -3.48 23.29 15.28
C LYS A 17 -4.70 22.60 14.65
N GLN A 18 -4.98 21.36 15.03
CA GLN A 18 -5.88 20.46 14.31
C GLN A 18 -5.53 20.45 12.81
N THR A 19 -4.30 20.05 12.51
CA THR A 19 -3.79 19.86 11.14
C THR A 19 -3.16 18.47 11.03
N ALA A 20 -2.84 18.03 9.82
CA ALA A 20 -2.10 16.78 9.60
C ALA A 20 -0.77 17.09 8.88
N GLN A 21 0.28 16.34 9.18
CA GLN A 21 1.53 16.38 8.42
C GLN A 21 1.70 15.09 7.64
N ILE A 22 2.06 15.18 6.36
CA ILE A 22 2.35 14.03 5.50
C ILE A 22 3.79 14.06 5.02
N ILE A 23 4.37 12.89 4.77
CA ILE A 23 5.63 12.81 4.00
C ILE A 23 5.33 12.96 2.51
N ASP A 24 6.03 13.88 1.84
CA ASP A 24 5.92 14.05 0.39
C ASP A 24 6.68 12.94 -0.35
N GLN A 25 5.95 11.87 -0.67
CA GLN A 25 6.56 10.72 -1.32
C GLN A 25 7.02 11.00 -2.75
N THR A 26 6.65 12.13 -3.36
CA THR A 26 7.11 12.45 -4.71
C THR A 26 8.59 12.82 -4.73
N LEU A 27 9.18 13.17 -3.58
CA LEU A 27 10.56 13.62 -3.45
C LEU A 27 11.51 12.50 -2.99
N LEU A 28 10.95 11.39 -2.48
CA LEU A 28 11.69 10.19 -2.16
C LEU A 28 12.26 9.52 -3.42
N PRO A 29 13.42 8.84 -3.33
CA PRO A 29 14.23 8.62 -2.13
C PRO A 29 15.23 9.74 -1.81
N HIS A 30 15.28 10.79 -2.63
CA HIS A 30 16.39 11.74 -2.64
C HIS A 30 16.23 12.86 -1.61
N HIS A 31 14.99 13.22 -1.27
CA HIS A 31 14.70 14.26 -0.30
C HIS A 31 13.50 13.88 0.56
N VAL A 32 13.64 14.05 1.88
CA VAL A 32 12.56 13.87 2.85
C VAL A 32 11.96 15.24 3.15
N GLU A 33 10.71 15.45 2.74
CA GLU A 33 9.97 16.67 3.05
C GLU A 33 8.64 16.34 3.72
N TRP A 34 8.29 17.09 4.76
CA TRP A 34 7.01 17.00 5.44
C TRP A 34 6.14 18.19 5.03
N ARG A 35 4.89 17.93 4.65
CA ARG A 35 3.92 18.94 4.23
C ARG A 35 2.79 18.99 5.25
N GLU A 36 2.44 20.19 5.69
CA GLU A 36 1.23 20.40 6.50
C GLU A 36 0.00 20.42 5.57
N LEU A 37 -1.06 19.72 5.99
CA LEU A 37 -2.39 19.75 5.40
C LEU A 37 -3.31 20.46 6.39
N SER A 38 -3.99 21.50 5.92
CA SER A 38 -4.85 22.36 6.75
C SER A 38 -6.22 22.64 6.13
N THR A 39 -6.40 22.31 4.85
CA THR A 39 -7.61 22.55 4.06
C THR A 39 -8.06 21.31 3.30
N LEU A 40 -9.31 21.32 2.84
CA LEU A 40 -9.86 20.28 1.95
C LEU A 40 -9.04 20.18 0.66
N GLU A 41 -8.62 21.33 0.12
CA GLU A 41 -7.82 21.46 -1.08
C GLU A 41 -6.43 20.84 -0.91
N ASP A 42 -5.78 21.04 0.23
CA ASP A 42 -4.48 20.42 0.54
C ASP A 42 -4.59 18.90 0.50
N ALA A 43 -5.60 18.33 1.17
CA ALA A 43 -5.81 16.88 1.20
C ALA A 43 -6.14 16.31 -0.19
N ALA A 44 -7.00 17.00 -0.95
CA ALA A 44 -7.38 16.59 -2.30
C ALA A 44 -6.18 16.65 -3.26
N GLU A 45 -5.36 17.70 -3.19
CA GLU A 45 -4.14 17.83 -3.98
C GLU A 45 -3.16 16.71 -3.63
N ALA A 46 -2.88 16.50 -2.35
CA ALA A 46 -1.92 15.50 -1.89
C ALA A 46 -2.24 14.09 -2.40
N ILE A 47 -3.53 13.73 -2.46
CA ILE A 47 -4.00 12.45 -3.01
C ILE A 47 -3.87 12.45 -4.54
N LYS A 48 -4.33 13.51 -5.21
CA LYS A 48 -4.41 13.61 -6.67
C LYS A 48 -3.04 13.57 -7.34
N VAL A 49 -2.07 14.33 -6.83
CA VAL A 49 -0.70 14.36 -7.38
C VAL A 49 0.20 13.27 -6.80
N MET A 50 -0.34 12.42 -5.92
CA MET A 50 0.34 11.31 -5.27
C MET A 50 1.52 11.72 -4.36
N ARG A 51 1.38 12.84 -3.62
CA ARG A 51 2.23 13.09 -2.43
C ARG A 51 2.05 11.99 -1.42
N VAL A 52 0.81 11.54 -1.25
CA VAL A 52 0.45 10.30 -0.56
C VAL A 52 0.00 9.23 -1.55
N ARG A 53 0.37 7.99 -1.27
CA ARG A 53 -0.04 6.81 -2.04
C ARG A 53 -0.01 5.57 -1.14
N GLY A 54 -0.64 4.50 -1.63
CA GLY A 54 -0.97 3.33 -0.82
C GLY A 54 -2.42 3.43 -0.34
N ALA A 55 -3.18 2.35 -0.52
CA ALA A 55 -4.63 2.40 -0.37
C ALA A 55 -5.06 2.87 1.05
N PRO A 56 -4.46 2.37 2.14
CA PRO A 56 -4.83 2.82 3.48
C PRO A 56 -4.45 4.28 3.76
N LEU A 57 -3.26 4.73 3.35
CA LEU A 57 -2.82 6.10 3.57
C LEU A 57 -3.69 7.14 2.83
N ILE A 58 -4.17 6.79 1.62
CA ILE A 58 -5.12 7.64 0.89
C ILE A 58 -6.43 7.79 1.68
N GLY A 59 -6.94 6.69 2.26
CA GLY A 59 -8.14 6.72 3.10
C GLY A 59 -7.96 7.61 4.35
N ALA A 60 -6.84 7.46 5.06
CA ALA A 60 -6.51 8.29 6.23
C ALA A 60 -6.40 9.79 5.86
N THR A 61 -5.73 10.10 4.74
CA THR A 61 -5.60 11.49 4.24
C THR A 61 -6.96 12.08 3.88
N ALA A 62 -7.84 11.29 3.24
CA ALA A 62 -9.19 11.71 2.91
C ALA A 62 -10.06 11.94 4.16
N ALA A 63 -9.87 11.16 5.22
CA ALA A 63 -10.57 11.38 6.49
C ALA A 63 -10.22 12.75 7.11
N TYR A 64 -8.94 13.14 7.12
CA TYR A 64 -8.57 14.52 7.49
C TYR A 64 -9.14 15.56 6.53
N GLY A 65 -9.19 15.27 5.22
CA GLY A 65 -9.83 16.14 4.23
C GLY A 65 -11.30 16.41 4.55
N MET A 66 -12.06 15.39 4.94
CA MET A 66 -13.46 15.51 5.37
C MET A 66 -13.58 16.40 6.62
N PHE A 67 -12.68 16.23 7.59
CA PHE A 67 -12.60 17.12 8.74
C PHE A 67 -12.36 18.58 8.31
N PHE A 68 -11.39 18.84 7.45
CA PHE A 68 -11.08 20.21 6.99
C PHE A 68 -12.27 20.85 6.26
N GLY A 69 -12.97 20.08 5.41
CA GLY A 69 -14.19 20.53 4.75
C GLY A 69 -15.29 20.90 5.75
N LEU A 70 -15.57 20.02 6.72
CA LEU A 70 -16.60 20.24 7.74
C LEU A 70 -16.27 21.35 8.73
N ARG A 71 -14.97 21.60 8.98
CA ARG A 71 -14.51 22.75 9.76
C ARG A 71 -14.80 24.08 9.06
N ALA A 72 -14.75 24.10 7.72
CA ALA A 72 -15.06 25.28 6.92
C ALA A 72 -16.57 25.46 6.70
N ASP A 73 -17.29 24.38 6.40
CA ASP A 73 -18.74 24.35 6.25
C ASP A 73 -19.31 23.02 6.77
N ALA A 74 -19.96 23.07 7.93
CA ALA A 74 -20.55 21.91 8.57
C ALA A 74 -21.97 21.57 8.07
N SER A 75 -22.51 22.32 7.11
CA SER A 75 -23.83 22.07 6.55
C SER A 75 -23.88 20.75 5.77
N ASP A 76 -25.09 20.31 5.40
CA ASP A 76 -25.25 19.14 4.51
C ASP A 76 -24.62 19.39 3.13
N ALA A 77 -24.61 20.64 2.67
CA ALA A 77 -23.95 21.01 1.42
C ALA A 77 -22.42 20.88 1.55
N GLY A 78 -21.84 21.38 2.65
CA GLY A 78 -20.41 21.26 2.93
C GLY A 78 -19.96 19.81 3.08
N LEU A 79 -20.76 18.98 3.75
CA LEU A 79 -20.51 17.53 3.85
C LEU A 79 -20.45 16.85 2.48
N HIS A 80 -21.45 17.09 1.63
CA HIS A 80 -21.49 16.52 0.28
C HIS A 80 -20.36 17.04 -0.61
N GLN A 81 -20.07 18.34 -0.54
CA GLN A 81 -18.96 18.94 -1.28
C GLN A 81 -17.62 18.30 -0.89
N ALA A 82 -17.33 18.15 0.41
CA ALA A 82 -16.07 17.56 0.87
C ALA A 82 -15.92 16.11 0.38
N TYR A 83 -17.00 15.32 0.48
CA TYR A 83 -17.05 13.95 -0.01
C TYR A 83 -16.77 13.89 -1.52
N ASP A 84 -17.48 14.68 -2.32
CA ASP A 84 -17.41 14.62 -3.78
C ASP A 84 -16.04 15.06 -4.29
N VAL A 85 -15.46 16.13 -3.71
CA VAL A 85 -14.11 16.61 -4.05
C VAL A 85 -13.07 15.53 -3.79
N LEU A 86 -13.11 14.89 -2.62
CA LEU A 86 -12.13 13.86 -2.26
C LEU A 86 -12.32 12.59 -3.08
N HIS A 87 -13.56 12.13 -3.28
CA HIS A 87 -13.85 10.94 -4.07
C HIS A 87 -13.38 11.09 -5.53
N ALA A 88 -13.54 12.28 -6.11
CA ALA A 88 -13.10 12.58 -7.48
C ALA A 88 -11.58 12.54 -7.68
N THR A 89 -10.77 12.57 -6.61
CA THR A 89 -9.31 12.49 -6.74
C THR A 89 -8.86 11.16 -7.34
N ARG A 90 -9.43 10.04 -6.90
CA ARG A 90 -9.08 8.66 -7.32
C ARG A 90 -10.28 7.70 -7.17
N PRO A 91 -11.34 7.81 -8.00
CA PRO A 91 -12.63 7.13 -7.79
C PRO A 91 -12.58 5.59 -7.84
N THR A 92 -11.49 5.01 -8.36
CA THR A 92 -11.28 3.56 -8.39
C THR A 92 -10.62 3.00 -7.12
N ALA A 93 -10.16 3.85 -6.20
CA ALA A 93 -9.54 3.43 -4.95
C ALA A 93 -10.60 3.03 -3.90
N VAL A 94 -10.65 1.75 -3.54
CA VAL A 94 -11.66 1.21 -2.60
C VAL A 94 -11.49 1.79 -1.20
N ASN A 95 -10.25 1.86 -0.70
CA ASN A 95 -9.97 2.40 0.63
C ASN A 95 -10.30 3.91 0.74
N LEU A 96 -10.23 4.66 -0.35
CA LEU A 96 -10.70 6.05 -0.38
C LEU A 96 -12.20 6.10 -0.13
N ARG A 97 -12.98 5.36 -0.94
CA ARG A 97 -14.43 5.30 -0.81
C ARG A 97 -14.85 4.77 0.57
N TRP A 98 -14.21 3.70 1.05
CA TRP A 98 -14.44 3.15 2.38
C TRP A 98 -14.27 4.20 3.48
N ALA A 99 -13.19 4.98 3.45
CA ALA A 99 -12.94 6.01 4.45
C ALA A 99 -13.98 7.13 4.37
N LEU A 100 -14.29 7.61 3.16
CA LEU A 100 -15.30 8.64 2.96
C LEU A 100 -16.71 8.18 3.39
N ASP A 101 -17.10 6.95 3.09
CA ASP A 101 -18.39 6.37 3.48
C ASP A 101 -18.47 6.16 5.00
N ARG A 102 -17.36 5.79 5.65
CA ARG A 102 -17.26 5.72 7.10
C ARG A 102 -17.41 7.10 7.74
N MET A 103 -16.64 8.07 7.27
CA MET A 103 -16.73 9.47 7.71
C MET A 103 -18.15 10.02 7.58
N LYS A 104 -18.78 9.84 6.41
CA LYS A 104 -20.15 10.28 6.15
C LYS A 104 -21.14 9.65 7.14
N ARG A 105 -21.09 8.32 7.34
CA ARG A 105 -21.95 7.62 8.30
C ARG A 105 -21.77 8.10 9.73
N THR A 106 -20.55 8.47 10.13
CA THR A 106 -20.27 8.99 11.48
C THR A 106 -20.88 10.39 11.68
N VAL A 107 -20.76 11.29 10.71
CA VAL A 107 -21.06 12.73 10.91
C VAL A 107 -22.43 13.17 10.40
N GLU A 108 -22.99 12.51 9.39
CA GLU A 108 -24.28 12.87 8.77
C GLU A 108 -25.45 12.93 9.80
N PRO A 109 -25.57 11.98 10.75
CA PRO A 109 -26.65 12.01 11.75
C PRO A 109 -26.52 13.10 12.82
N LEU A 110 -25.38 13.80 12.89
CA LEU A 110 -25.09 14.78 13.92
C LEU A 110 -25.58 16.18 13.51
N SER A 111 -25.84 17.04 14.50
CA SER A 111 -26.08 18.47 14.24
C SER A 111 -24.81 19.12 13.66
N PRO A 112 -24.93 20.11 12.75
CA PRO A 112 -23.78 20.73 12.08
C PRO A 112 -22.64 21.12 13.03
N GLU A 113 -22.96 21.69 14.20
CA GLU A 113 -21.99 22.19 15.17
C GLU A 113 -21.11 21.09 15.77
N LYS A 114 -21.53 19.82 15.68
CA LYS A 114 -20.79 18.65 16.19
C LYS A 114 -19.99 17.92 15.13
N ARG A 115 -20.23 18.20 13.85
CA ARG A 115 -19.66 17.40 12.74
C ARG A 115 -18.16 17.52 12.61
N ALA A 116 -17.61 18.74 12.73
CA ALA A 116 -16.18 18.95 12.60
C ALA A 116 -15.40 18.19 13.69
N GLU A 117 -15.81 18.30 14.96
CA GLU A 117 -15.13 17.59 16.04
C GLU A 117 -15.28 16.06 15.90
N ALA A 118 -16.46 15.56 15.54
CA ALA A 118 -16.67 14.14 15.29
C ALA A 118 -15.82 13.64 14.11
N ALA A 119 -15.66 14.44 13.04
CA ALA A 119 -14.79 14.12 11.92
C ALA A 119 -13.32 14.07 12.31
N TRP A 120 -12.86 14.97 13.18
CA TRP A 120 -11.49 14.95 13.70
C TRP A 120 -11.19 13.66 14.45
N GLU A 121 -12.05 13.30 15.41
CA GLU A 121 -11.91 12.07 16.20
C GLU A 121 -11.99 10.81 15.33
N GLU A 122 -12.88 10.79 14.33
CA GLU A 122 -12.99 9.67 13.39
C GLU A 122 -11.74 9.53 12.50
N ALA A 123 -11.15 10.64 12.05
CA ALA A 123 -9.90 10.61 11.28
C ALA A 123 -8.73 10.06 12.12
N LEU A 124 -8.64 10.44 13.40
CA LEU A 124 -7.69 9.87 14.35
C LEU A 124 -7.94 8.36 14.55
N ALA A 125 -9.20 7.96 14.73
CA ALA A 125 -9.58 6.55 14.89
C ALA A 125 -9.20 5.70 13.68
N ILE A 126 -9.48 6.17 12.46
CA ILE A 126 -9.06 5.50 11.22
C ILE A 126 -7.54 5.30 11.19
N CYS A 127 -6.76 6.31 11.62
CA CYS A 127 -5.30 6.20 11.66
C CYS A 127 -4.83 5.15 12.68
N GLU A 128 -5.36 5.18 13.90
CA GLU A 128 -4.97 4.21 14.95
C GLU A 128 -5.40 2.78 14.64
N GLU A 129 -6.55 2.61 13.99
CA GLU A 129 -7.00 1.31 13.51
C GLU A 129 -6.09 0.78 12.41
N ASP A 130 -5.70 1.60 11.44
CA ASP A 130 -4.75 1.21 10.39
C ASP A 130 -3.43 0.71 10.99
N VAL A 131 -2.87 1.42 11.97
CA VAL A 131 -1.65 1.01 12.67
C VAL A 131 -1.82 -0.37 13.33
N LYS A 132 -2.93 -0.61 14.02
CA LYS A 132 -3.23 -1.89 14.68
C LYS A 132 -3.41 -3.02 13.68
N THR A 133 -4.15 -2.78 12.60
CA THR A 133 -4.41 -3.71 11.51
C THR A 133 -3.10 -4.14 10.85
N ASN A 134 -2.26 -3.19 10.47
CA ASN A 134 -0.98 -3.44 9.79
C ASN A 134 0.05 -4.13 10.67
N HIS A 135 0.07 -3.80 11.96
CA HIS A 135 0.87 -4.54 12.94
C HIS A 135 0.38 -6.00 13.06
N ALA A 136 -0.94 -6.23 13.13
CA ALA A 136 -1.52 -7.57 13.22
C ALA A 136 -1.25 -8.41 11.97
N ILE A 137 -1.42 -7.85 10.76
CA ILE A 137 -1.05 -8.49 9.49
C ILE A 137 0.40 -8.95 9.53
N GLY A 138 1.32 -8.09 9.95
CA GLY A 138 2.73 -8.44 10.06
C GLY A 138 3.01 -9.53 11.08
N ARG A 139 2.32 -9.53 12.23
CA ARG A 139 2.46 -10.62 13.23
C ARG A 139 2.01 -11.96 12.66
N HIS A 140 0.87 -12.00 11.97
CA HIS A 140 0.37 -13.25 11.38
C HIS A 140 1.27 -13.77 10.26
N ALA A 141 1.78 -12.89 9.39
CA ALA A 141 2.74 -13.27 8.36
C ALA A 141 4.13 -13.65 8.92
N LEU A 142 4.54 -13.07 10.06
CA LEU A 142 5.78 -13.46 10.74
C LEU A 142 5.77 -14.93 11.19
N GLU A 143 4.62 -15.45 11.64
CA GLU A 143 4.53 -16.87 11.98
C GLU A 143 4.72 -17.76 10.75
N LEU A 144 4.17 -17.38 9.58
CA LEU A 144 4.43 -18.08 8.32
C LEU A 144 5.91 -18.04 7.94
N PHE A 145 6.58 -16.91 8.15
CA PHE A 145 8.03 -16.78 7.92
C PHE A 145 8.85 -17.70 8.82
N ARG A 146 8.47 -17.83 10.10
CA ARG A 146 9.12 -18.77 11.04
C ARG A 146 8.92 -20.22 10.62
N GLU A 147 7.73 -20.59 10.15
CA GLU A 147 7.47 -21.93 9.62
C GLU A 147 8.33 -22.25 8.39
N ILE A 148 8.51 -21.29 7.49
CA ILE A 148 9.39 -21.45 6.32
C ILE A 148 10.84 -21.59 6.77
N GLN A 149 11.33 -20.72 7.66
CA GLN A 149 12.69 -20.81 8.21
C GLN A 149 12.95 -22.16 8.87
N ALA A 150 12.01 -22.65 9.69
CA ALA A 150 12.15 -23.92 10.42
C ALA A 150 12.27 -25.14 9.49
N ARG A 151 11.84 -25.03 8.24
CA ARG A 151 11.94 -26.08 7.22
C ARG A 151 13.23 -26.00 6.39
N LYS A 152 14.01 -24.93 6.51
CA LYS A 152 15.28 -24.80 5.77
C LYS A 152 16.29 -25.82 6.29
N SER A 153 17.06 -26.39 5.37
CA SER A 153 18.14 -27.33 5.70
C SER A 153 19.29 -26.65 6.46
N ASP A 154 19.56 -25.38 6.16
CA ASP A 154 20.49 -24.53 6.87
C ASP A 154 19.71 -23.52 7.73
N PRO A 155 19.69 -23.69 9.07
CA PRO A 155 18.99 -22.78 9.97
C PRO A 155 19.65 -21.40 10.07
N ASP A 156 20.93 -21.28 9.68
CA ASP A 156 21.69 -20.04 9.69
C ASP A 156 21.57 -19.24 8.39
N ALA A 157 21.03 -19.84 7.33
CA ALA A 157 20.75 -19.16 6.08
C ALA A 157 19.61 -18.15 6.25
N PRO A 158 19.68 -16.98 5.59
CA PRO A 158 18.60 -16.01 5.65
C PRO A 158 17.32 -16.55 4.99
N LEU A 159 16.17 -16.10 5.49
CA LEU A 159 14.89 -16.17 4.79
C LEU A 159 14.91 -15.14 3.65
N ASN A 160 14.91 -15.61 2.40
CA ASN A 160 14.92 -14.77 1.21
C ASN A 160 13.49 -14.48 0.77
N VAL A 161 13.03 -13.28 1.09
CA VAL A 161 11.68 -12.80 0.79
C VAL A 161 11.71 -12.00 -0.50
N MET A 162 10.82 -12.29 -1.45
CA MET A 162 10.59 -11.43 -2.61
C MET A 162 9.34 -10.59 -2.41
N THR A 163 9.42 -9.31 -2.76
CA THR A 163 8.25 -8.41 -2.75
C THR A 163 8.17 -7.56 -4.02
N HIS A 164 7.06 -6.86 -4.20
CA HIS A 164 6.75 -6.05 -5.37
C HIS A 164 6.00 -4.78 -4.98
N CYS A 165 6.25 -3.67 -5.69
CA CYS A 165 5.74 -2.34 -5.35
C CYS A 165 6.27 -1.85 -3.98
N ASN A 166 5.50 -0.98 -3.33
CA ASN A 166 5.69 -0.54 -1.97
C ASN A 166 4.39 -0.75 -1.19
N ALA A 167 4.47 -1.63 -0.20
CA ALA A 167 3.39 -1.98 0.72
C ALA A 167 3.92 -1.97 2.17
N GLY A 168 4.85 -1.06 2.43
CA GLY A 168 5.40 -0.76 3.74
C GLY A 168 4.73 0.42 4.40
N TRP A 169 5.37 0.97 5.42
CA TRP A 169 4.81 2.06 6.22
C TRP A 169 4.60 3.36 5.44
N LEU A 170 5.30 3.54 4.31
CA LEU A 170 5.04 4.65 3.39
C LEU A 170 3.70 4.51 2.66
N ALA A 171 3.14 3.31 2.56
CA ALA A 171 1.88 3.04 1.87
C ALA A 171 0.65 3.00 2.82
N THR A 172 0.89 3.05 4.13
CA THR A 172 -0.10 2.98 5.21
C THR A 172 0.16 4.10 6.21
N VAL A 173 -0.52 4.18 7.34
CA VAL A 173 -0.19 5.15 8.41
C VAL A 173 1.11 4.75 9.11
N ASP A 174 1.24 3.47 9.47
CA ASP A 174 2.49 2.89 9.98
C ASP A 174 2.57 1.39 9.65
N TRP A 175 3.73 0.77 9.91
CA TRP A 175 4.09 -0.64 9.69
C TRP A 175 4.07 -1.13 8.24
N GLY A 176 3.00 -0.89 7.50
CA GLY A 176 2.73 -1.47 6.19
C GLY A 176 1.98 -2.79 6.25
N THR A 177 1.71 -3.38 5.09
CA THR A 177 1.10 -4.70 5.00
C THR A 177 2.17 -5.74 4.69
N ALA A 178 2.63 -5.84 3.45
CA ALA A 178 3.57 -6.88 3.00
C ALA A 178 4.99 -6.70 3.55
N ILE A 179 5.38 -5.48 3.92
CA ILE A 179 6.71 -5.20 4.48
C ILE A 179 6.70 -5.23 6.02
N SER A 180 5.53 -5.09 6.66
CA SER A 180 5.38 -5.24 8.12
C SER A 180 5.97 -6.55 8.68
N PRO A 181 5.70 -7.74 8.12
CA PRO A 181 6.33 -8.97 8.63
C PRO A 181 7.84 -9.00 8.42
N ILE A 182 8.37 -8.30 7.40
CA ILE A 182 9.81 -8.18 7.16
C ILE A 182 10.46 -7.35 8.27
N TYR A 183 9.86 -6.21 8.64
CA TYR A 183 10.33 -5.40 9.78
C TYR A 183 10.29 -6.18 11.08
N GLN A 184 9.15 -6.83 11.36
CA GLN A 184 8.98 -7.59 12.59
C GLN A 184 9.91 -8.81 12.65
N ALA A 185 10.18 -9.48 11.53
CA ALA A 185 11.16 -10.56 11.45
C ALA A 185 12.57 -10.05 11.77
N HIS A 186 12.98 -8.96 11.13
CA HIS A 186 14.28 -8.34 11.34
C HIS A 186 14.46 -7.89 12.80
N ASP A 187 13.46 -7.20 13.36
CA ASP A 187 13.49 -6.71 14.75
C ASP A 187 13.47 -7.86 15.77
N ALA A 188 12.90 -9.01 15.42
CA ALA A 188 12.95 -10.24 16.20
C ALA A 188 14.27 -11.03 16.05
N GLY A 189 15.23 -10.52 15.27
CA GLY A 189 16.53 -11.16 15.04
C GLY A 189 16.52 -12.30 14.03
N LEU A 190 15.43 -12.49 13.27
CA LEU A 190 15.43 -13.44 12.15
C LEU A 190 16.35 -12.90 11.05
N LYS A 191 17.25 -13.74 10.54
CA LYS A 191 18.06 -13.39 9.37
C LYS A 191 17.12 -13.34 8.15
N VAL A 192 16.80 -12.13 7.69
CA VAL A 192 15.97 -11.88 6.51
C VAL A 192 16.76 -11.12 5.46
N HIS A 193 16.60 -11.51 4.21
CA HIS A 193 17.04 -10.75 3.03
C HIS A 193 15.86 -10.52 2.10
N VAL A 194 15.78 -9.34 1.49
CA VAL A 194 14.66 -8.97 0.61
C VAL A 194 15.12 -8.76 -0.84
N TRP A 195 14.50 -9.49 -1.77
CA TRP A 195 14.53 -9.20 -3.19
C TRP A 195 13.46 -8.14 -3.52
N VAL A 196 13.90 -6.93 -3.81
CA VAL A 196 13.02 -5.79 -4.11
C VAL A 196 12.96 -5.60 -5.61
N SER A 197 11.81 -5.88 -6.22
CA SER A 197 11.62 -5.56 -7.64
C SER A 197 11.45 -4.05 -7.83
N GLU A 198 12.13 -3.46 -8.82
CA GLU A 198 12.09 -2.01 -9.07
C GLU A 198 10.67 -1.48 -9.26
N THR A 199 9.77 -2.30 -9.82
CA THR A 199 8.36 -1.99 -10.04
C THR A 199 8.13 -0.89 -11.07
N ARG A 200 8.52 -1.14 -12.33
CA ARG A 200 8.22 -0.25 -13.45
C ARG A 200 6.70 -0.15 -13.70
N PRO A 201 6.24 0.97 -14.28
CA PRO A 201 7.03 2.13 -14.71
C PRO A 201 7.40 3.11 -13.59
N ARG A 202 6.69 3.11 -12.47
CA ARG A 202 6.80 4.17 -11.43
C ARG A 202 7.97 3.99 -10.46
N GLY A 203 8.61 2.82 -10.47
CA GLY A 203 9.82 2.58 -9.69
C GLY A 203 9.57 2.53 -8.18
N GLN A 204 8.38 2.15 -7.70
CA GLN A 204 8.06 2.22 -6.27
C GLN A 204 8.94 1.32 -5.41
N GLY A 205 9.32 0.15 -5.91
CA GLY A 205 10.25 -0.71 -5.18
C GLY A 205 11.63 -0.08 -5.07
N ALA A 206 12.12 0.51 -6.17
CA ALA A 206 13.40 1.21 -6.21
C ALA A 206 13.44 2.49 -5.36
N SER A 207 12.35 3.27 -5.36
CA SER A 207 12.31 4.59 -4.73
C SER A 207 11.76 4.60 -3.31
N LEU A 208 10.85 3.69 -2.97
CA LEU A 208 10.15 3.69 -1.67
C LEU A 208 10.53 2.48 -0.84
N THR A 209 10.36 1.26 -1.36
CA THR A 209 10.66 0.02 -0.62
C THR A 209 12.14 -0.09 -0.27
N ALA A 210 13.03 0.19 -1.22
CA ALA A 210 14.46 0.24 -0.95
C ALA A 210 14.83 1.32 0.08
N PHE A 211 14.16 2.48 0.04
CA PHE A 211 14.37 3.56 1.01
C PHE A 211 13.98 3.14 2.43
N GLU A 212 12.78 2.60 2.62
CA GLU A 212 12.31 2.18 3.95
C GLU A 212 13.09 0.99 4.52
N LEU A 213 13.49 0.02 3.69
CA LEU A 213 14.32 -1.11 4.13
C LEU A 213 15.71 -0.62 4.54
N LYS A 214 16.30 0.32 3.78
CA LYS A 214 17.58 0.96 4.13
C LYS A 214 17.49 1.70 5.46
N GLU A 215 16.50 2.57 5.65
CA GLU A 215 16.35 3.35 6.89
C GLU A 215 16.08 2.45 8.11
N HIS A 216 15.40 1.29 7.91
CA HIS A 216 15.17 0.31 8.98
C HIS A 216 16.35 -0.66 9.21
N GLY A 217 17.32 -0.71 8.30
CA GLY A 217 18.49 -1.59 8.38
C GLY A 217 18.27 -3.03 7.90
N VAL A 218 17.18 -3.30 7.19
CA VAL A 218 16.89 -4.64 6.64
C VAL A 218 17.77 -4.90 5.42
N PRO A 219 18.51 -6.02 5.34
CA PRO A 219 19.28 -6.37 4.14
C PRO A 219 18.38 -6.59 2.92
N TYR A 220 18.68 -5.92 1.81
CA TYR A 220 17.93 -6.05 0.57
C TYR A 220 18.80 -5.94 -0.67
N THR A 221 18.29 -6.48 -1.78
CA THR A 221 18.87 -6.30 -3.12
C THR A 221 17.79 -5.84 -4.09
N LEU A 222 18.04 -4.71 -4.76
CA LEU A 222 17.18 -4.20 -5.83
C LEU A 222 17.40 -5.03 -7.10
N ILE A 223 16.30 -5.40 -7.77
CA ILE A 223 16.31 -6.14 -9.03
C ILE A 223 15.39 -5.50 -10.05
N VAL A 224 15.71 -5.63 -11.33
CA VAL A 224 14.74 -5.35 -12.41
C VAL A 224 13.60 -6.37 -12.35
N ASP A 225 12.40 -5.95 -12.76
CA ASP A 225 11.19 -6.77 -12.62
C ASP A 225 11.31 -8.15 -13.29
N ASN A 226 11.98 -8.22 -14.45
CA ASN A 226 12.17 -9.45 -15.22
C ASN A 226 13.15 -10.44 -14.57
N ASN A 227 13.98 -10.01 -13.63
CA ASN A 227 14.91 -10.90 -12.93
C ASN A 227 14.19 -11.78 -11.89
N ALA A 228 12.98 -11.40 -11.46
CA ALA A 228 12.21 -12.14 -10.46
C ALA A 228 12.00 -13.62 -10.84
N GLY A 229 11.62 -13.89 -12.08
CA GLY A 229 11.42 -15.26 -12.57
C GLY A 229 12.71 -16.08 -12.55
N HIS A 230 13.85 -15.47 -12.87
CA HIS A 230 15.13 -16.17 -12.82
C HIS A 230 15.55 -16.53 -11.38
N LEU A 231 15.35 -15.63 -10.42
CA LEU A 231 15.63 -15.90 -9.01
C LEU A 231 14.78 -17.05 -8.45
N LEU A 232 13.49 -17.06 -8.79
CA LEU A 232 12.56 -18.15 -8.45
C LEU A 232 13.02 -19.47 -9.08
N GLN A 233 13.37 -19.47 -10.37
CA GLN A 233 13.89 -20.64 -11.08
C GLN A 233 15.17 -21.22 -10.44
N ARG A 234 16.01 -20.36 -9.86
CA ARG A 234 17.27 -20.75 -9.21
C ARG A 234 17.09 -21.16 -7.75
N GLY A 235 15.88 -21.13 -7.21
CA GLY A 235 15.60 -21.46 -5.81
C GLY A 235 16.18 -20.44 -4.82
N LEU A 236 16.36 -19.19 -5.24
CA LEU A 236 16.95 -18.11 -4.42
C LEU A 236 15.90 -17.34 -3.60
N VAL A 237 14.64 -17.79 -3.64
CA VAL A 237 13.48 -17.12 -3.03
C VAL A 237 12.72 -18.17 -2.24
N ASP A 238 12.57 -17.92 -0.95
CA ASP A 238 11.87 -18.83 -0.03
C ASP A 238 10.36 -18.52 0.02
N VAL A 239 9.98 -17.26 -0.20
CA VAL A 239 8.60 -16.80 -0.16
C VAL A 239 8.42 -15.53 -0.98
N VAL A 240 7.27 -15.40 -1.64
CA VAL A 240 6.82 -14.14 -2.22
C VAL A 240 5.72 -13.56 -1.34
N ILE A 241 5.83 -12.29 -0.95
CA ILE A 241 4.76 -11.56 -0.27
C ILE A 241 4.54 -10.20 -0.94
N VAL A 242 3.28 -9.89 -1.24
CA VAL A 242 2.87 -8.63 -1.88
C VAL A 242 1.73 -7.96 -1.12
N GLY A 243 1.56 -6.66 -1.32
CA GLY A 243 0.37 -5.95 -0.88
C GLY A 243 -0.80 -6.19 -1.86
N THR A 244 -1.83 -5.37 -1.74
CA THR A 244 -2.98 -5.38 -2.64
C THR A 244 -3.60 -4.00 -2.74
N ASP A 245 -4.29 -3.75 -3.85
CA ASP A 245 -5.17 -2.59 -4.03
C ASP A 245 -6.65 -2.97 -3.89
N ARG A 246 -7.01 -4.22 -4.21
CA ARG A 246 -8.37 -4.78 -4.07
C ARG A 246 -8.35 -6.30 -4.07
N VAL A 247 -9.16 -6.92 -3.22
CA VAL A 247 -9.39 -8.37 -3.23
C VAL A 247 -10.88 -8.65 -3.45
N THR A 248 -11.24 -9.59 -4.31
CA THR A 248 -12.65 -9.97 -4.53
C THR A 248 -13.17 -10.88 -3.42
N ALA A 249 -14.49 -11.05 -3.32
CA ALA A 249 -15.11 -12.02 -2.43
C ALA A 249 -14.67 -13.47 -2.68
N HIS A 250 -14.09 -13.77 -3.84
CA HIS A 250 -13.58 -15.09 -4.20
C HIS A 250 -12.05 -15.21 -4.13
N GLY A 251 -11.35 -14.13 -3.75
CA GLY A 251 -9.90 -14.14 -3.50
C GLY A 251 -9.03 -13.74 -4.68
N ASP A 252 -9.60 -13.24 -5.79
CA ASP A 252 -8.80 -12.64 -6.85
C ASP A 252 -8.21 -11.32 -6.36
N VAL A 253 -6.94 -11.08 -6.68
CA VAL A 253 -6.17 -9.97 -6.13
C VAL A 253 -5.78 -9.02 -7.24
N ALA A 254 -6.31 -7.80 -7.21
CA ALA A 254 -5.79 -6.71 -8.03
C ALA A 254 -4.68 -5.98 -7.27
N ASN A 255 -3.49 -5.95 -7.86
CA ASN A 255 -2.32 -5.28 -7.29
C ASN A 255 -1.47 -4.68 -8.41
N LYS A 256 -0.39 -3.98 -8.05
CA LYS A 256 0.55 -3.36 -8.99
C LYS A 256 0.94 -4.30 -10.14
N ILE A 257 0.90 -3.79 -11.37
CA ILE A 257 1.33 -4.48 -12.59
C ILE A 257 2.67 -5.20 -12.38
N GLY A 258 2.75 -6.46 -12.78
CA GLY A 258 3.85 -7.39 -12.51
C GLY A 258 3.61 -8.34 -11.33
N THR A 259 2.52 -8.17 -10.56
CA THR A 259 2.17 -9.10 -9.47
C THR A 259 1.78 -10.45 -10.02
N TYR A 260 0.91 -10.48 -11.03
CA TYR A 260 0.47 -11.72 -11.68
C TYR A 260 1.64 -12.53 -12.25
N LEU A 261 2.63 -11.87 -12.87
CA LEU A 261 3.83 -12.55 -13.40
C LEU A 261 4.65 -13.23 -12.29
N LYS A 262 4.76 -12.60 -11.13
CA LYS A 262 5.45 -13.18 -9.96
C LYS A 262 4.67 -14.36 -9.39
N ALA A 263 3.35 -14.27 -9.33
CA ALA A 263 2.49 -15.36 -8.87
C ALA A 263 2.59 -16.59 -9.77
N LEU A 264 2.61 -16.39 -11.09
CA LEU A 264 2.85 -17.47 -12.07
C LEU A 264 4.22 -18.13 -11.87
N ALA A 265 5.28 -17.34 -11.75
CA ALA A 265 6.64 -17.85 -11.56
C ALA A 265 6.78 -18.57 -10.20
N ALA A 266 6.18 -18.03 -9.13
CA ALA A 266 6.18 -18.66 -7.81
C ALA A 266 5.48 -20.01 -7.85
N LYS A 267 4.30 -20.08 -8.49
CA LYS A 267 3.56 -21.33 -8.68
C LYS A 267 4.35 -22.37 -9.48
N ALA A 268 5.06 -21.96 -10.54
CA ALA A 268 5.86 -22.85 -11.37
C ALA A 268 7.09 -23.44 -10.67
N HIS A 269 7.49 -22.86 -9.53
CA HIS A 269 8.67 -23.26 -8.76
C HIS A 269 8.33 -23.64 -7.31
N ASP A 270 7.05 -23.91 -7.02
CA ASP A 270 6.55 -24.33 -5.71
C ASP A 270 6.94 -23.39 -4.55
N VAL A 271 7.05 -22.09 -4.84
CA VAL A 271 7.30 -21.04 -3.85
C VAL A 271 5.97 -20.49 -3.34
N PRO A 272 5.73 -20.39 -2.02
CA PRO A 272 4.50 -19.84 -1.48
C PRO A 272 4.35 -18.36 -1.87
N PHE A 273 3.14 -17.99 -2.28
CA PHE A 273 2.76 -16.64 -2.68
C PHE A 273 1.69 -16.10 -1.74
N TYR A 274 2.08 -15.17 -0.87
CA TYR A 274 1.21 -14.54 0.12
C TYR A 274 0.79 -13.14 -0.31
N VAL A 275 -0.44 -12.77 0.01
CA VAL A 275 -0.96 -11.41 -0.18
C VAL A 275 -1.33 -10.85 1.19
N ALA A 276 -0.65 -9.80 1.61
CA ALA A 276 -0.96 -9.08 2.84
C ALA A 276 -2.04 -8.04 2.55
N THR A 277 -3.23 -8.23 3.11
CA THR A 277 -4.43 -7.43 2.83
C THR A 277 -5.23 -7.15 4.10
N PRO A 278 -5.54 -5.88 4.41
CA PRO A 278 -6.54 -5.60 5.44
C PRO A 278 -7.93 -6.00 4.92
N VAL A 279 -8.85 -6.30 5.84
CA VAL A 279 -10.25 -6.60 5.50
C VAL A 279 -10.93 -5.46 4.75
N SER A 280 -10.56 -4.21 5.05
CA SER A 280 -11.11 -3.02 4.38
C SER A 280 -10.77 -2.93 2.88
N THR A 281 -9.81 -3.72 2.39
CA THR A 281 -9.44 -3.80 0.97
C THR A 281 -10.14 -4.96 0.25
N ILE A 282 -10.92 -5.78 0.96
CA ILE A 282 -11.78 -6.81 0.37
C ILE A 282 -13.09 -6.18 -0.12
N ASP A 283 -13.32 -6.25 -1.43
CA ASP A 283 -14.56 -5.84 -2.07
C ASP A 283 -15.52 -7.03 -2.14
N TRP A 284 -16.37 -7.14 -1.12
CA TRP A 284 -17.39 -8.19 -0.98
C TRP A 284 -18.45 -8.18 -2.08
N THR A 285 -18.49 -7.14 -2.92
CA THR A 285 -19.49 -6.99 -3.99
C THR A 285 -19.03 -7.55 -5.33
N ILE A 286 -17.74 -7.88 -5.46
CA ILE A 286 -17.12 -8.38 -6.68
C ILE A 286 -16.72 -9.85 -6.49
N ALA A 287 -17.01 -10.68 -7.48
CA ALA A 287 -16.67 -12.10 -7.50
C ALA A 287 -15.56 -12.44 -8.50
N ASP A 288 -15.58 -11.88 -9.71
CA ASP A 288 -14.62 -12.16 -10.78
C ASP A 288 -13.69 -10.97 -10.98
N GLY A 289 -12.44 -11.09 -10.52
CA GLY A 289 -11.49 -9.98 -10.55
C GLY A 289 -11.11 -9.57 -11.97
N VAL A 290 -10.91 -10.55 -12.86
CA VAL A 290 -10.43 -10.31 -14.23
C VAL A 290 -11.48 -9.59 -15.06
N ARG A 291 -12.75 -9.94 -14.88
CA ARG A 291 -13.86 -9.32 -15.61
C ARG A 291 -14.31 -8.00 -14.99
N ASP A 292 -14.42 -7.94 -13.66
CA ASP A 292 -15.20 -6.89 -13.00
C ASP A 292 -14.34 -5.78 -12.36
N ILE A 293 -13.03 -5.99 -12.17
CA ILE A 293 -12.14 -4.93 -11.64
C ILE A 293 -11.65 -4.04 -12.80
N PRO A 294 -12.02 -2.74 -12.82
CA PRO A 294 -11.50 -1.82 -13.82
C PRO A 294 -10.02 -1.55 -13.58
N ILE A 295 -9.20 -1.78 -14.61
CA ILE A 295 -7.75 -1.50 -14.56
C ILE A 295 -7.49 -0.06 -14.98
N GLU A 296 -6.88 0.71 -14.09
CA GLU A 296 -6.50 2.09 -14.33
C GLU A 296 -5.45 2.17 -15.47
N GLN A 297 -5.79 2.85 -16.56
CA GLN A 297 -4.83 3.20 -17.61
C GLN A 297 -4.22 4.56 -17.34
N ARG A 298 -2.89 4.62 -17.37
CA ARG A 298 -2.10 5.80 -17.02
C ARG A 298 -1.35 6.36 -18.24
N SER A 299 -0.74 7.52 -18.04
CA SER A 299 0.02 8.19 -19.10
C SER A 299 1.15 7.32 -19.65
N SER A 300 1.30 7.29 -20.98
CA SER A 300 2.45 6.71 -21.67
C SER A 300 3.78 7.35 -21.25
N ARG A 301 3.74 8.57 -20.69
CA ARG A 301 4.93 9.26 -20.19
C ARG A 301 5.66 8.45 -19.11
N GLU A 302 4.93 7.79 -18.21
CA GLU A 302 5.58 6.99 -17.14
C GLU A 302 6.41 5.82 -17.70
N VAL A 303 6.02 5.28 -18.85
CA VAL A 303 6.75 4.20 -19.52
C VAL A 303 7.89 4.75 -20.37
N THR A 304 7.66 5.83 -21.11
CA THR A 304 8.64 6.39 -22.05
C THR A 304 9.73 7.21 -21.36
N HIS A 305 9.46 7.71 -20.15
CA HIS A 305 10.38 8.54 -19.40
C HIS A 305 10.74 7.92 -18.05
N MET A 306 11.91 8.26 -17.54
CA MET A 306 12.40 7.80 -16.24
C MET A 306 12.90 8.99 -15.42
N PRO A 307 12.36 9.22 -14.20
CA PRO A 307 12.92 10.19 -13.28
C PRO A 307 14.16 9.63 -12.58
N GLY A 308 15.15 10.48 -12.31
CA GLY A 308 16.36 10.09 -11.58
C GLY A 308 17.15 11.29 -11.06
N LEU A 309 18.15 11.01 -10.24
CA LEU A 309 19.11 12.01 -9.78
C LEU A 309 20.31 12.02 -10.73
N THR A 310 20.67 13.19 -11.28
CA THR A 310 21.86 13.34 -12.12
C THR A 310 23.12 13.43 -11.28
N ASP A 311 24.28 13.30 -11.92
CA ASP A 311 25.59 13.47 -11.27
C ASP A 311 25.78 14.88 -10.66
N GLN A 312 24.97 15.84 -11.09
CA GLN A 312 24.94 17.20 -10.54
C GLN A 312 24.02 17.33 -9.31
N GLY A 313 23.37 16.24 -8.88
CA GLY A 313 22.43 16.22 -7.77
C GLY A 313 21.04 16.80 -8.10
N ASN A 314 20.75 17.05 -9.37
CA ASN A 314 19.43 17.53 -9.80
C ASN A 314 18.52 16.35 -10.11
N ARG A 315 17.25 16.46 -9.74
CA ARG A 315 16.24 15.49 -10.16
C ARG A 315 15.75 15.85 -11.55
N GLU A 316 15.95 14.96 -12.50
CA GLU A 316 15.57 15.15 -13.90
C GLU A 316 14.77 13.96 -14.41
N GLU A 317 14.05 14.17 -15.51
CA GLU A 317 13.29 13.13 -16.20
C GLU A 317 13.85 12.98 -17.61
N VAL A 318 14.29 11.76 -17.96
CA VAL A 318 14.90 11.46 -19.26
C VAL A 318 13.98 10.60 -20.11
N LEU A 319 13.92 10.90 -21.41
CA LEU A 319 13.24 10.07 -22.42
C LEU A 319 14.10 8.84 -22.72
N ILE A 320 13.58 7.64 -22.46
CA ILE A 320 14.29 6.36 -22.64
C ILE A 320 13.87 5.61 -23.91
N THR A 321 12.90 6.15 -24.66
CA THR A 321 12.38 5.59 -25.92
C THR A 321 12.63 6.55 -27.08
N PRO A 322 12.48 6.13 -28.34
CA PRO A 322 12.39 7.08 -29.46
C PRO A 322 11.30 8.14 -29.22
N GLU A 323 11.52 9.35 -29.71
CA GLU A 323 10.56 10.46 -29.61
C GLU A 323 9.23 10.08 -30.27
N GLY A 324 8.11 10.43 -29.61
CA GLY A 324 6.76 10.11 -30.09
C GLY A 324 6.28 8.67 -29.84
N THR A 325 7.08 7.83 -29.16
CA THR A 325 6.66 6.46 -28.81
C THR A 325 5.36 6.46 -28.01
N GLN A 326 4.35 5.71 -28.47
CA GLN A 326 3.13 5.43 -27.71
C GLN A 326 3.33 4.19 -26.85
N ALA A 327 2.90 4.25 -25.58
CA ALA A 327 3.03 3.14 -24.64
C ALA A 327 1.70 2.86 -23.93
N ARG A 328 1.35 1.57 -23.83
CA ARG A 328 0.27 1.11 -22.97
C ARG A 328 0.80 1.01 -21.54
N ASN A 329 0.07 1.61 -20.59
CA ASN A 329 0.46 1.68 -19.19
C ASN A 329 -0.73 1.31 -18.31
N ASP A 330 -0.91 0.01 -18.09
CA ASP A 330 -1.90 -0.51 -17.16
C ASP A 330 -1.30 -0.48 -15.75
N GLY A 331 -1.95 0.23 -14.83
CA GLY A 331 -1.41 0.47 -13.49
C GLY A 331 -1.42 -0.77 -12.58
N PHE A 332 -2.23 -1.77 -12.92
CA PHE A 332 -2.50 -2.96 -12.10
C PHE A 332 -2.71 -4.19 -12.99
N ASP A 333 -2.53 -5.37 -12.41
CA ASP A 333 -3.02 -6.63 -12.96
C ASP A 333 -3.84 -7.39 -11.91
N VAL A 334 -4.55 -8.43 -12.36
CA VAL A 334 -5.31 -9.32 -11.48
C VAL A 334 -4.59 -10.65 -11.39
N THR A 335 -4.30 -11.08 -10.17
CA THR A 335 -3.79 -12.40 -9.84
C THR A 335 -4.96 -13.29 -9.43
N PRO A 336 -5.30 -14.33 -10.22
CA PRO A 336 -6.36 -15.27 -9.86
C PRO A 336 -6.09 -15.95 -8.52
N ALA A 337 -7.15 -16.19 -7.75
CA ALA A 337 -7.09 -16.78 -6.41
C ALA A 337 -6.30 -18.10 -6.36
N ALA A 338 -6.36 -18.90 -7.43
CA ALA A 338 -5.64 -20.18 -7.55
C ALA A 338 -4.10 -20.07 -7.52
N LEU A 339 -3.54 -18.88 -7.73
CA LEU A 339 -2.11 -18.61 -7.62
C LEU A 339 -1.69 -18.08 -6.25
N VAL A 340 -2.66 -17.76 -5.38
CA VAL A 340 -2.41 -17.20 -4.05
C VAL A 340 -2.46 -18.31 -3.02
N THR A 341 -1.35 -18.53 -2.31
CA THR A 341 -1.26 -19.52 -1.25
C THR A 341 -2.10 -19.11 -0.03
N ALA A 342 -2.01 -17.84 0.39
CA ALA A 342 -2.83 -17.31 1.46
C ALA A 342 -3.00 -15.79 1.36
N LEU A 343 -4.17 -15.32 1.79
CA LEU A 343 -4.48 -13.93 2.13
C LEU A 343 -4.19 -13.74 3.61
N VAL A 344 -3.26 -12.85 3.96
CA VAL A 344 -2.91 -12.53 5.35
C VAL A 344 -3.59 -11.24 5.75
N THR A 345 -4.53 -11.33 6.69
CA THR A 345 -5.31 -10.21 7.23
C THR A 345 -4.97 -9.96 8.70
N GLU A 346 -5.55 -8.91 9.28
CA GLU A 346 -5.46 -8.64 10.72
C GLU A 346 -6.07 -9.76 11.59
N HIS A 347 -6.90 -10.64 11.00
CA HIS A 347 -7.56 -11.76 11.66
C HIS A 347 -6.85 -13.11 11.45
N GLY A 348 -5.79 -13.16 10.65
CA GLY A 348 -5.01 -14.38 10.40
C GLY A 348 -4.72 -14.61 8.92
N ALA A 349 -4.21 -15.80 8.61
CA ALA A 349 -3.97 -16.24 7.23
C ALA A 349 -5.11 -17.15 6.75
N TYR A 350 -5.67 -16.84 5.59
CA TYR A 350 -6.81 -17.54 4.99
C TYR A 350 -6.44 -18.03 3.59
N PRO A 351 -6.87 -19.23 3.17
CA PRO A 351 -6.80 -19.62 1.76
C PRO A 351 -7.53 -18.60 0.88
N ALA A 352 -7.01 -18.31 -0.31
CA ALA A 352 -7.69 -17.46 -1.29
C ALA A 352 -8.84 -18.24 -1.95
N THR A 353 -9.92 -18.47 -1.21
CA THR A 353 -11.12 -19.17 -1.69
C THR A 353 -12.36 -18.48 -1.16
N ALA A 354 -13.46 -18.57 -1.92
CA ALA A 354 -14.75 -18.03 -1.52
C ALA A 354 -15.22 -18.56 -0.15
N ALA A 355 -15.02 -19.84 0.14
CA ALA A 355 -15.41 -20.45 1.41
C ALA A 355 -14.64 -19.84 2.60
N ALA A 356 -13.31 -19.72 2.49
CA ALA A 356 -12.49 -19.13 3.55
C ALA A 356 -12.81 -17.63 3.76
N LEU A 357 -13.11 -16.90 2.68
CA LEU A 357 -13.50 -15.50 2.77
C LEU A 357 -14.90 -15.30 3.36
N GLN A 358 -15.85 -16.21 3.10
CA GLN A 358 -17.14 -16.22 3.79
C GLN A 358 -17.00 -16.47 5.29
N GLU A 359 -16.11 -17.39 5.69
CA GLU A 359 -15.81 -17.64 7.11
C GLU A 359 -15.17 -16.43 7.79
N LEU A 360 -14.29 -15.71 7.09
CA LEU A 360 -13.76 -14.43 7.57
C LEU A 360 -14.88 -13.40 7.71
N GLN A 361 -15.71 -13.24 6.68
CA GLN A 361 -16.81 -12.27 6.68
C GLN A 361 -17.81 -12.50 7.82
N ALA A 362 -18.10 -13.75 8.16
CA ALA A 362 -19.01 -14.10 9.25
C ALA A 362 -18.47 -13.76 10.65
N LYS A 363 -17.19 -13.42 10.79
CA LYS A 363 -16.53 -13.05 12.05
C LYS A 363 -16.42 -11.53 12.26
N LEU A 364 -16.72 -10.75 11.23
CA LEU A 364 -16.73 -9.27 11.23
C LEU A 364 -18.10 -8.76 11.66
#